data_AF-A0A914W392-F1
#
_entry.id   AF-A0A914W392-F1
#
_cell.length_a   1.000
_cell.length_b   1.000
_cell.length_c   1.000
_cell.angle_alpha   90.00
_cell.angle_beta   90.00
_cell.angle_gamma   90.00
#
_symmetry.space_group_name_H-M   'P 1'
#
loop_
_entity.id
_entity.type
_entity.pdbx_description
1 polymer ?
#
loop_
_entity_poly.entity_id
_entity_poly.type
_entity_poly.pdbx_seq_one_letter_code
_entity_poly.pdbx_strand_id
1 'polypeptide(L)'
;MAGLTFSKNNVDTIGEILNRKSSAAQLLKDAQTGLNQAFEADQQSPEELIFELFKVPNRDEACIGKLIAVLKSFGLREDDPRLKPMMEKIREIEAEQELLSNETKDARHWNLDRAQFKSCVSGSLVIITQALRNNLIVPSWHEFVEMMREIYVECKPIDGGQTAQYIPQLARADPTKWGVSICTVDGQRVSFGDAKVPFGFQSVSKAFNYAILASEIGADEVHSYVGQEPSGRFFNEICLDRNNKPHNPMVNSGAIVVSSLIKKEMNMADRFDYVLGEYKKMA
;
A
#
# COMPACT_ATOMS: atom_id res chain seq x y z
N MET A 1 10.88 19.35 -16.38
CA MET A 1 10.66 18.35 -15.31
C MET A 1 11.42 18.81 -14.09
N ALA A 2 10.74 19.27 -13.05
CA ALA A 2 11.40 19.59 -11.79
C ALA A 2 11.94 18.29 -11.21
N GLY A 3 13.26 18.15 -11.12
CA GLY A 3 13.87 16.99 -10.47
C GLY A 3 13.38 16.93 -9.03
N LEU A 4 12.70 15.86 -8.66
CA LEU A 4 12.22 15.63 -7.30
C LEU A 4 13.43 15.40 -6.39
N THR A 5 13.94 16.50 -5.83
CA THR A 5 14.98 16.48 -4.80
C THR A 5 14.51 15.70 -3.58
N PHE A 6 15.35 14.80 -3.06
CA PHE A 6 15.09 14.15 -1.78
C PHE A 6 14.98 15.19 -0.67
N SER A 7 14.00 15.04 0.23
CA SER A 7 13.94 15.87 1.44
C SER A 7 15.18 15.66 2.30
N LYS A 8 15.59 16.70 3.04
CA LYS A 8 16.73 16.64 3.97
C LYS A 8 16.58 15.50 4.99
N ASN A 9 15.39 15.30 5.56
CA ASN A 9 15.21 14.21 6.54
C ASN A 9 15.29 12.82 5.89
N ASN A 10 14.81 12.66 4.65
CA ASN A 10 14.96 11.41 3.90
C ASN A 10 16.45 11.12 3.63
N VAL A 11 17.20 12.14 3.21
CA VAL A 11 18.66 12.04 2.99
C VAL A 11 19.39 11.67 4.28
N ASP A 12 19.07 12.32 5.40
CA ASP A 12 19.70 12.06 6.69
C ASP A 12 19.39 10.64 7.18
N THR A 13 18.13 10.21 7.06
CA THR A 13 17.68 8.84 7.39
C THR A 13 18.40 7.79 6.55
N ILE A 14 18.48 8.00 5.23
CA ILE A 14 19.19 7.06 4.34
C ILE A 14 20.70 7.09 4.63
N GLY A 15 21.27 8.25 4.93
CA GLY A 15 22.67 8.38 5.32
C GLY A 15 23.01 7.65 6.61
N GLU A 16 22.07 7.62 7.56
CA GLU A 16 22.14 6.78 8.75
C GLU A 16 22.12 5.30 8.39
N ILE A 17 21.13 4.85 7.61
CA ILE A 17 21.01 3.44 7.19
C ILE A 17 22.27 2.96 6.45
N LEU A 18 22.83 3.80 5.59
CA LEU A 18 24.01 3.46 4.80
C LEU A 18 25.33 3.57 5.58
N ASN A 19 25.32 4.18 6.78
CA ASN A 19 26.52 4.62 7.52
C ASN A 19 27.39 5.61 6.71
N ARG A 20 26.76 6.50 5.94
CA ARG A 20 27.39 7.45 5.02
C ARG A 20 26.74 8.85 5.11
N LYS A 21 26.51 9.37 6.32
CA LYS A 21 25.75 10.62 6.56
C LYS A 21 26.21 11.81 5.70
N SER A 22 27.52 12.02 5.54
CA SER A 22 28.08 13.16 4.79
C SER A 22 27.96 13.05 3.27
N SER A 23 27.77 11.84 2.73
CA SER A 23 27.72 11.60 1.27
C SER A 23 26.40 11.03 0.77
N ALA A 24 25.43 10.75 1.65
CA ALA A 24 24.14 10.17 1.29
C ALA A 24 23.37 10.99 0.25
N ALA A 25 23.37 12.32 0.38
CA ALA A 25 22.73 13.23 -0.57
C ALA A 25 23.31 13.07 -1.98
N GLN A 26 24.64 13.06 -2.08
CA GLN A 26 25.37 12.94 -3.33
C GLN A 26 25.18 11.54 -3.92
N LEU A 27 25.28 10.48 -3.09
CA LEU A 27 25.07 9.09 -3.51
C LEU A 27 23.67 8.84 -4.06
N LEU A 28 22.64 9.37 -3.41
CA LEU A 28 21.26 9.25 -3.90
C LEU A 28 21.05 10.04 -5.18
N LYS A 29 21.66 11.22 -5.30
CA LYS A 29 21.61 12.05 -6.52
C LYS A 29 22.33 11.37 -7.69
N ASP A 30 23.49 10.78 -7.43
CA ASP A 30 24.27 10.03 -8.42
C ASP A 30 23.53 8.76 -8.83
N ALA A 31 22.93 8.04 -7.88
CA ALA A 31 22.09 6.88 -8.15
C ALA A 31 20.83 7.26 -8.94
N GLN A 32 20.16 8.36 -8.60
CA GLN A 32 19.00 8.86 -9.35
C GLN A 32 19.39 9.21 -10.78
N THR A 33 20.52 9.89 -10.96
CA THR A 33 21.06 10.26 -12.28
C THR A 33 21.43 9.02 -13.08
N GLY A 34 22.21 8.11 -12.49
CA GLY A 34 22.65 6.87 -13.12
C GLY A 34 21.48 5.95 -13.46
N LEU A 35 20.50 5.81 -12.56
CA LEU A 35 19.31 5.00 -12.84
C LEU A 35 18.49 5.62 -13.96
N ASN A 36 18.28 6.94 -13.99
CA ASN A 36 17.58 7.60 -15.10
C ASN A 36 18.29 7.36 -16.45
N GLN A 37 19.61 7.48 -16.46
CA GLN A 37 20.44 7.29 -17.67
C GLN A 37 20.57 5.82 -18.09
N ALA A 38 20.55 4.86 -17.16
CA ALA A 38 20.65 3.43 -17.47
C ALA A 38 19.46 2.89 -18.29
N PHE A 39 18.34 3.60 -18.29
CA PHE A 39 17.21 3.26 -19.16
C PHE A 39 17.28 3.99 -20.51
N GLU A 40 18.13 5.02 -20.65
CA GLU A 40 18.33 5.80 -21.87
C GLU A 40 19.58 5.36 -22.65
N ALA A 41 20.58 4.79 -21.98
CA ALA A 41 21.87 4.41 -22.57
C ALA A 41 22.32 2.99 -22.15
N ASP A 42 22.80 2.23 -23.14
CA ASP A 42 23.24 0.82 -23.11
C ASP A 42 24.54 0.55 -22.30
N GLN A 43 24.83 1.34 -21.26
CA GLN A 43 26.16 1.36 -20.62
C GLN A 43 26.26 0.58 -19.30
N GLN A 44 25.22 0.48 -18.47
CA GLN A 44 25.24 -0.32 -17.23
C GLN A 44 23.82 -0.83 -16.85
N SER A 45 23.71 -2.12 -16.50
CA SER A 45 22.43 -2.71 -16.05
C SER A 45 21.94 -2.03 -14.75
N PRO A 46 20.66 -1.69 -14.58
CA PRO A 46 20.16 -1.03 -13.36
C PRO A 46 20.48 -1.79 -12.06
N GLU A 47 20.54 -3.12 -12.11
CA GLU A 47 20.95 -3.97 -10.98
C GLU A 47 22.38 -3.70 -10.52
N GLU A 48 23.28 -3.36 -11.46
CA GLU A 48 24.67 -3.03 -11.19
C GLU A 48 24.78 -1.72 -10.41
N LEU A 49 24.00 -0.71 -10.82
CA LEU A 49 23.95 0.58 -10.13
C LEU A 49 23.38 0.44 -8.72
N ILE A 50 22.36 -0.40 -8.54
CA ILE A 50 21.80 -0.69 -7.22
C ILE A 50 22.85 -1.43 -6.37
N PHE A 51 23.57 -2.41 -6.93
CA PHE A 51 24.64 -3.10 -6.20
C PHE A 51 25.70 -2.11 -5.71
N GLU A 52 26.24 -1.25 -6.59
CA GLU A 52 27.28 -0.28 -6.21
C GLU A 52 26.78 0.73 -5.15
N LEU A 53 25.48 1.08 -5.17
CA LEU A 53 24.89 1.93 -4.14
C LEU A 53 24.92 1.29 -2.74
N PHE A 54 24.64 -0.02 -2.65
CA PHE A 54 24.57 -0.77 -1.39
C PHE A 54 25.85 -1.57 -1.05
N LYS A 55 26.89 -1.41 -1.86
CA LYS A 55 28.20 -2.05 -1.68
C LYS A 55 28.87 -1.64 -0.38
N VAL A 56 29.42 -2.62 0.34
CA VAL A 56 30.20 -2.39 1.55
C VAL A 56 31.57 -1.83 1.18
N PRO A 57 32.06 -0.75 1.82
CA PRO A 57 33.39 -0.21 1.53
C PRO A 57 34.48 -1.28 1.66
N ASN A 58 35.38 -1.33 0.67
CA ASN A 58 36.51 -2.27 0.62
C ASN A 58 36.13 -3.76 0.53
N ARG A 59 34.87 -4.10 0.18
CA ARG A 59 34.44 -5.46 -0.12
C ARG A 59 33.69 -5.49 -1.45
N ASP A 60 33.73 -6.62 -2.15
CA ASP A 60 32.89 -6.85 -3.34
C ASP A 60 31.56 -7.51 -2.97
N GLU A 61 30.94 -7.02 -1.90
CA GLU A 61 29.69 -7.53 -1.36
C GLU A 61 28.75 -6.35 -1.07
N ALA A 62 27.44 -6.56 -1.17
CA ALA A 62 26.41 -5.56 -0.88
C ALA A 62 25.45 -6.04 0.21
N CYS A 63 25.00 -5.11 1.06
CA CYS A 63 24.11 -5.43 2.17
C CYS A 63 22.64 -5.32 1.74
N ILE A 64 21.96 -6.45 1.57
CA ILE A 64 20.54 -6.48 1.20
C ILE A 64 19.63 -5.91 2.29
N GLY A 65 19.99 -6.06 3.56
CA GLY A 65 19.27 -5.47 4.69
C GLY A 65 19.21 -3.94 4.63
N LYS A 66 20.27 -3.29 4.13
CA LYS A 66 20.27 -1.84 3.89
C LYS A 66 19.30 -1.44 2.78
N LEU A 67 19.22 -2.22 1.70
CA LEU A 67 18.23 -1.99 0.65
C LEU A 67 16.80 -2.07 1.22
N ILE A 68 16.48 -3.12 1.97
CA ILE A 68 15.16 -3.28 2.60
C ILE A 68 14.86 -2.11 3.54
N ALA A 69 15.82 -1.69 4.36
CA ALA A 69 15.66 -0.55 5.26
C ALA A 69 15.39 0.76 4.50
N VAL A 70 16.08 1.00 3.38
CA VAL A 70 15.85 2.16 2.51
C VAL A 70 14.47 2.09 1.84
N LEU A 71 14.05 0.94 1.31
CA LEU A 71 12.70 0.79 0.75
C LEU A 71 11.62 1.07 1.81
N LYS A 72 11.85 0.62 3.04
CA LYS A 72 10.98 0.90 4.19
C LYS A 72 10.92 2.37 4.57
N SER A 73 12.01 3.12 4.45
CA SER A 73 11.99 4.58 4.68
C SER A 73 11.18 5.33 3.63
N PHE A 74 11.00 4.76 2.43
CA PHE A 74 10.06 5.27 1.42
C PHE A 74 8.60 4.81 1.63
N GLY A 75 8.32 4.02 2.67
CA GLY A 75 6.98 3.54 3.00
C GLY A 75 6.59 2.21 2.35
N LEU A 76 7.50 1.59 1.58
CA LEU A 76 7.26 0.27 1.00
C LEU A 76 7.52 -0.81 2.06
N ARG A 77 6.60 -1.76 2.20
CA ARG A 77 6.69 -2.79 3.23
C ARG A 77 7.18 -4.11 2.67
N GLU A 78 7.76 -4.93 3.54
CA GLU A 78 8.26 -6.27 3.21
C GLU A 78 7.17 -7.21 2.69
N ASP A 79 5.92 -6.98 3.09
CA ASP A 79 4.73 -7.70 2.64
C ASP A 79 4.14 -7.17 1.32
N ASP A 80 4.81 -6.25 0.63
CA ASP A 80 4.39 -5.77 -0.70
C ASP A 80 4.48 -6.92 -1.73
N PRO A 81 3.39 -7.30 -2.41
CA PRO A 81 3.40 -8.37 -3.41
C PRO A 81 4.40 -8.16 -4.55
N ARG A 82 4.75 -6.90 -4.88
CA ARG A 82 5.72 -6.57 -5.94
C ARG A 82 7.17 -6.81 -5.49
N LEU A 83 7.43 -6.83 -4.18
CA LEU A 83 8.71 -7.19 -3.57
C LEU A 83 8.84 -8.69 -3.28
N LYS A 84 7.75 -9.45 -3.43
CA LYS A 84 7.73 -10.90 -3.16
C LYS A 84 8.83 -11.68 -3.90
N PRO A 85 9.10 -11.46 -5.21
CA PRO A 85 10.18 -12.18 -5.90
C PRO A 85 11.56 -11.98 -5.26
N MET A 86 11.87 -10.74 -4.87
CA MET A 86 13.11 -10.42 -4.15
C MET A 86 13.17 -11.13 -2.80
N MET A 87 12.07 -11.11 -2.04
CA MET A 87 12.01 -11.74 -0.71
C MET A 87 12.12 -13.26 -0.77
N GLU A 88 11.55 -13.90 -1.79
CA GLU A 88 11.70 -15.34 -2.02
C GLU A 88 13.16 -15.70 -2.34
N LYS A 89 13.83 -14.93 -3.19
CA LYS A 89 15.26 -15.13 -3.50
C LYS A 89 16.16 -14.97 -2.27
N ILE A 90 15.87 -14.00 -1.40
CA ILE A 90 16.61 -13.82 -0.14
C ILE A 90 16.46 -15.06 0.76
N ARG A 91 15.25 -15.63 0.86
CA ARG A 91 15.00 -16.84 1.66
C ARG A 91 15.65 -18.09 1.07
N GLU A 92 15.71 -18.20 -0.26
CA GLU A 92 16.43 -19.29 -0.94
C GLU A 92 17.93 -19.27 -0.58
N ILE A 93 18.56 -18.09 -0.67
CA ILE A 93 19.98 -17.92 -0.30
C ILE A 93 20.19 -18.20 1.20
N GLU A 94 19.29 -17.74 2.05
CA GLU A 94 19.31 -18.02 3.49
C GLU A 94 19.33 -19.53 3.77
N ALA A 95 18.39 -20.28 3.17
CA ALA A 95 18.29 -21.71 3.35
C ALA A 95 19.52 -22.47 2.84
N GLU A 96 20.09 -22.05 1.71
CA GLU A 96 21.33 -22.63 1.17
C GLU A 96 22.53 -22.40 2.10
N GLN A 97 22.64 -21.22 2.71
CA GLN A 97 23.75 -20.88 3.58
C GLN A 97 23.62 -21.47 5.00
N GLU A 98 22.41 -21.64 5.51
CA GLU A 98 22.15 -22.40 6.74
C GLU A 98 22.59 -23.87 6.59
N LEU A 99 22.29 -24.49 5.45
CA LEU A 99 22.73 -25.86 5.13
C LEU A 99 24.26 -26.01 5.09
N LEU A 100 24.98 -24.97 4.65
CA LEU A 100 26.44 -24.98 4.53
C LEU A 100 27.16 -24.68 5.85
N SER A 101 26.58 -23.82 6.70
CA SER A 101 27.26 -23.29 7.90
C SER A 101 26.85 -23.96 9.21
N ASN A 102 25.77 -24.74 9.25
CA ASN A 102 25.17 -25.28 10.49
C ASN A 102 24.86 -24.21 11.56
N GLU A 103 24.81 -22.92 11.17
CA GLU A 103 24.47 -21.79 12.02
C GLU A 103 23.22 -21.08 11.45
N THR A 104 22.24 -20.79 12.30
CA THR A 104 21.08 -19.96 11.96
C THR A 104 21.50 -18.49 12.07
N LYS A 105 21.80 -17.84 10.94
CA LYS A 105 22.01 -16.38 10.88
C LYS A 105 21.01 -15.76 9.92
N ASP A 106 20.28 -14.77 10.41
CA ASP A 106 19.32 -13.99 9.64
C ASP A 106 19.95 -13.37 8.38
N ALA A 107 19.53 -13.82 7.18
CA ALA A 107 20.02 -13.40 5.86
C ALA A 107 20.06 -11.89 5.66
N ARG A 108 19.25 -11.13 6.39
CA ARG A 108 19.23 -9.66 6.34
C ARG A 108 20.53 -9.02 6.82
N HIS A 109 21.37 -9.76 7.54
CA HIS A 109 22.70 -9.35 7.98
C HIS A 109 23.83 -9.86 7.08
N TRP A 110 23.52 -10.64 6.05
CA TRP A 110 24.52 -11.18 5.16
C TRP A 110 24.84 -10.16 4.07
N ASN A 111 26.12 -10.00 3.80
CA ASN A 111 26.54 -9.33 2.60
C ASN A 111 26.47 -10.36 1.46
N LEU A 112 25.75 -10.01 0.42
CA LEU A 112 25.62 -10.84 -0.78
C LEU A 112 26.74 -10.48 -1.75
N ASP A 113 27.29 -11.49 -2.43
CA ASP A 113 28.17 -11.22 -3.56
C ASP A 113 27.39 -10.54 -4.71
N ARG A 114 28.12 -10.09 -5.72
CA ARG A 114 27.54 -9.38 -6.87
C ARG A 114 26.47 -10.19 -7.60
N ALA A 115 26.66 -11.49 -7.82
CA ALA A 115 25.72 -12.31 -8.55
C ALA A 115 24.44 -12.57 -7.73
N GLN A 116 24.62 -12.89 -6.45
CA GLN A 116 23.54 -13.10 -5.48
C GLN A 116 22.69 -11.85 -5.30
N PHE A 117 23.32 -10.68 -5.14
CA PHE A 117 22.57 -9.43 -4.96
C PHE A 117 21.75 -9.08 -6.20
N LYS A 118 22.34 -9.22 -7.40
CA LYS A 118 21.63 -8.96 -8.67
C LYS A 118 20.44 -9.90 -8.84
N SER A 119 20.61 -11.19 -8.56
CA SER A 119 19.52 -12.17 -8.66
C SER A 119 18.35 -11.86 -7.71
N CYS A 120 18.64 -11.32 -6.52
CA CYS A 120 17.60 -10.85 -5.59
C CYS A 120 16.81 -9.66 -6.16
N VAL A 121 17.47 -8.63 -6.69
CA VAL A 121 16.79 -7.40 -7.11
C VAL A 121 16.08 -7.52 -8.46
N SER A 122 16.55 -8.39 -9.36
CA SER A 122 16.01 -8.50 -10.74
C SER A 122 14.50 -8.76 -10.77
N GLY A 123 13.97 -9.59 -9.87
CA GLY A 123 12.54 -9.92 -9.82
C GLY A 123 11.63 -8.77 -9.38
N SER A 124 12.18 -7.72 -8.78
CA SER A 124 11.45 -6.58 -8.21
C SER A 124 12.02 -5.23 -8.67
N LEU A 125 12.76 -5.23 -9.78
CA LEU A 125 13.56 -4.09 -10.23
C LEU A 125 12.75 -2.81 -10.45
N VAL A 126 11.54 -2.93 -11.00
CA VAL A 126 10.68 -1.77 -11.33
C VAL A 126 10.33 -0.95 -10.08
N ILE A 127 9.82 -1.60 -9.03
CA ILE A 127 9.43 -0.90 -7.80
C ILE A 127 10.65 -0.38 -7.02
N ILE A 128 11.76 -1.14 -7.03
CA ILE A 128 13.00 -0.73 -6.38
C ILE A 128 13.55 0.53 -7.05
N THR A 129 13.64 0.54 -8.39
CA THR A 129 14.14 1.70 -9.15
C THR A 129 13.21 2.91 -9.02
N GLN A 130 11.89 2.72 -9.04
CA GLN A 130 10.93 3.80 -8.79
C GLN A 130 11.15 4.46 -7.43
N ALA A 131 11.33 3.65 -6.37
CA ALA A 131 11.61 4.15 -5.02
C ALA A 131 12.96 4.87 -4.94
N LEU A 132 14.04 4.26 -5.45
CA LEU A 132 15.39 4.83 -5.42
C LEU A 132 15.55 6.09 -6.28
N ARG A 133 14.67 6.30 -7.26
CA ARG A 133 14.59 7.56 -8.04
C ARG A 133 13.77 8.65 -7.37
N ASN A 134 13.20 8.40 -6.19
CA ASN A 134 12.25 9.29 -5.53
C ASN A 134 11.00 9.58 -6.38
N ASN A 135 10.56 8.60 -7.18
CA ASN A 135 9.44 8.74 -8.13
C ASN A 135 8.16 8.05 -7.62
N LEU A 136 7.95 8.08 -6.31
CA LEU A 136 6.70 7.69 -5.67
C LEU A 136 5.83 8.94 -5.47
N ILE A 137 4.51 8.76 -5.43
CA ILE A 137 3.52 9.83 -5.37
C ILE A 137 3.67 10.71 -4.14
N VAL A 138 4.20 10.18 -3.04
CA VAL A 138 4.65 10.96 -1.87
C VAL A 138 6.18 10.82 -1.75
N PRO A 139 6.96 11.75 -2.34
CA PRO A 139 8.42 11.71 -2.29
C PRO A 139 8.97 11.92 -0.87
N SER A 140 8.39 12.85 -0.12
CA SER A 140 8.76 13.19 1.26
C SER A 140 7.96 12.34 2.27
N TRP A 141 8.14 11.02 2.19
CA TRP A 141 7.35 10.07 2.98
C TRP A 141 7.46 10.30 4.49
N HIS A 142 8.65 10.59 5.00
CA HIS A 142 8.86 10.80 6.43
C HIS A 142 8.09 12.03 6.95
N GLU A 143 8.18 13.17 6.27
CA GLU A 143 7.44 14.38 6.61
C GLU A 143 5.92 14.17 6.55
N PHE A 144 5.46 13.45 5.53
CA PHE A 144 4.05 13.09 5.40
C PHE A 144 3.57 12.23 6.57
N VAL A 145 4.36 11.23 6.97
CA VAL A 145 4.04 10.37 8.12
C VAL A 145 3.95 11.17 9.41
N GLU A 146 4.87 12.11 9.65
CA GLU A 146 4.83 12.94 10.85
C GLU A 146 3.62 13.90 10.86
N MET A 147 3.26 14.49 9.72
CA MET A 147 2.03 15.28 9.61
C MET A 147 0.77 14.44 9.89
N MET A 148 0.70 13.22 9.35
CA MET A 148 -0.42 12.31 9.64
C MET A 148 -0.42 11.83 11.10
N ARG A 149 0.75 11.71 11.74
CA ARG A 149 0.88 11.40 13.17
C ARG A 149 0.34 12.54 14.01
N GLU A 150 0.66 13.78 13.70
CA GLU A 150 0.16 14.97 14.40
C GLU A 150 -1.38 15.00 14.38
N ILE A 151 -1.99 14.81 13.21
CA ILE A 151 -3.45 14.71 13.05
C ILE A 151 -4.02 13.56 13.91
N TYR A 152 -3.40 12.38 13.86
CA TYR A 152 -3.83 11.24 14.66
C TYR A 152 -3.80 11.55 16.17
N VAL A 153 -2.75 12.23 16.66
CA VAL A 153 -2.59 12.61 18.06
C VAL A 153 -3.60 13.69 18.47
N GLU A 154 -3.82 14.69 17.61
CA GLU A 154 -4.78 15.78 17.85
C GLU A 154 -6.23 15.27 17.92
N CYS A 155 -6.59 14.30 17.07
CA CYS A 155 -7.94 13.72 17.07
C CYS A 155 -8.16 12.68 18.18
N LYS A 156 -7.11 12.00 18.66
CA LYS A 156 -7.21 10.94 19.67
C LYS A 156 -7.96 11.32 20.97
N PRO A 157 -7.80 12.52 21.57
CA PRO A 157 -8.50 12.89 22.80
C PRO A 157 -9.97 13.27 22.58
N ILE A 158 -10.48 13.31 21.34
CA ILE A 158 -11.89 13.60 21.08
C ILE A 158 -12.72 12.38 21.47
N ASP A 159 -13.39 12.44 22.62
CA ASP A 159 -14.15 11.34 23.23
C ASP A 159 -15.68 11.50 23.14
N GLY A 160 -16.14 12.46 22.34
CA GLY A 160 -17.56 12.69 22.06
C GLY A 160 -18.19 11.63 21.15
N GLY A 161 -19.52 11.59 21.15
CA GLY A 161 -20.31 10.65 20.34
C GLY A 161 -20.80 9.43 21.12
N GLN A 162 -21.48 8.51 20.43
CA GLN A 162 -21.98 7.26 21.02
C GLN A 162 -21.86 6.13 20.01
N THR A 163 -21.48 4.93 20.47
CA THR A 163 -21.51 3.73 19.62
C THR A 163 -22.93 3.45 19.14
N ALA A 164 -23.07 2.77 18.00
CA ALA A 164 -24.36 2.44 17.42
C ALA A 164 -25.13 1.45 18.32
N GLN A 165 -26.14 1.94 19.03
CA GLN A 165 -26.86 1.15 20.06
C GLN A 165 -27.87 0.14 19.51
N TYR A 166 -28.27 0.28 18.24
CA TYR A 166 -29.34 -0.53 17.64
C TYR A 166 -28.88 -1.93 17.21
N ILE A 167 -27.56 -2.20 17.13
CA ILE A 167 -27.01 -3.53 16.84
C ILE A 167 -26.15 -3.97 18.05
N PRO A 168 -26.48 -5.07 18.74
CA PRO A 168 -25.77 -5.51 19.95
C PRO A 168 -24.25 -5.70 19.78
N GLN A 169 -23.80 -6.09 18.60
CA GLN A 169 -22.38 -6.25 18.27
C GLN A 169 -21.66 -4.89 18.19
N LEU A 170 -22.34 -3.84 17.66
CA LEU A 170 -21.78 -2.49 17.57
C LEU A 170 -21.87 -1.75 18.91
N ALA A 171 -22.93 -1.98 19.67
CA ALA A 171 -23.11 -1.39 21.00
C ALA A 171 -22.01 -1.83 21.98
N ARG A 172 -21.51 -3.07 21.82
CA ARG A 172 -20.41 -3.65 22.61
C ARG A 172 -19.01 -3.26 22.12
N ALA A 173 -18.90 -2.49 21.03
CA ALA A 173 -17.61 -2.02 20.56
C ALA A 173 -16.99 -1.07 21.61
N ASP A 174 -15.68 -1.20 21.82
CA ASP A 174 -14.93 -0.33 22.71
C ASP A 174 -14.83 1.08 22.09
N PRO A 175 -15.45 2.12 22.71
CA PRO A 175 -15.49 3.47 22.16
C PRO A 175 -14.11 4.16 22.17
N THR A 176 -13.13 3.59 22.88
CA THR A 176 -11.77 4.15 22.96
C THR A 176 -10.88 3.72 21.79
N LYS A 177 -11.36 2.82 20.93
CA LYS A 177 -10.63 2.33 19.76
C LYS A 177 -10.50 3.42 18.70
N TRP A 178 -9.25 3.73 18.36
CA TRP A 178 -8.91 4.75 17.36
C TRP A 178 -7.76 4.26 16.49
N GLY A 179 -8.01 4.13 15.19
CA GLY A 179 -7.04 3.61 14.23
C GLY A 179 -7.08 4.39 12.92
N VAL A 180 -5.90 4.69 12.39
CA VAL A 180 -5.74 5.35 11.09
C VAL A 180 -4.78 4.51 10.25
N SER A 181 -5.13 4.23 9.00
CA SER A 181 -4.26 3.52 8.07
C SER A 181 -4.27 4.23 6.73
N ILE A 182 -3.09 4.45 6.17
CA ILE A 182 -2.88 5.08 4.87
C ILE A 182 -2.19 4.07 3.94
N CYS A 183 -2.69 3.98 2.72
CA CYS A 183 -2.06 3.29 1.60
C CYS A 183 -2.13 4.22 0.38
N THR A 184 -0.98 4.59 -0.20
CA THR A 184 -0.95 5.40 -1.42
C THR A 184 -1.15 4.54 -2.66
N VAL A 185 -1.43 5.17 -3.81
CA VAL A 185 -1.54 4.46 -5.09
C VAL A 185 -0.25 3.73 -5.50
N ASP A 186 0.90 4.17 -4.99
CA ASP A 186 2.19 3.51 -5.18
C ASP A 186 2.52 2.45 -4.12
N GLY A 187 1.61 2.18 -3.17
CA GLY A 187 1.78 1.17 -2.13
C GLY A 187 2.58 1.64 -0.91
N GLN A 188 2.82 2.94 -0.75
CA GLN A 188 3.42 3.47 0.48
C GLN A 188 2.42 3.38 1.63
N ARG A 189 2.83 2.81 2.77
CA ARG A 189 1.90 2.44 3.85
C ARG A 189 2.38 2.88 5.22
N VAL A 190 1.47 3.46 6.01
CA VAL A 190 1.66 3.75 7.44
C VAL A 190 0.35 3.54 8.19
N SER A 191 0.43 3.11 9.45
CA SER A 191 -0.75 2.94 10.30
C SER A 191 -0.46 3.43 11.71
N PHE A 192 -1.47 3.93 12.39
CA PHE A 192 -1.43 4.45 13.76
C PHE A 192 -2.57 3.84 14.58
N GLY A 193 -2.33 3.62 15.88
CA GLY A 193 -3.35 3.15 16.83
C GLY A 193 -3.88 1.74 16.54
N ASP A 194 -5.18 1.55 16.77
CA ASP A 194 -5.90 0.28 16.65
C ASP A 194 -6.21 -0.13 15.19
N ALA A 195 -5.39 0.28 14.21
CA ALA A 195 -5.63 0.06 12.78
C ALA A 195 -5.71 -1.42 12.34
N LYS A 196 -5.34 -2.37 13.21
CA LYS A 196 -5.43 -3.82 12.97
C LYS A 196 -6.64 -4.47 13.64
N VAL A 197 -7.46 -3.71 14.37
CA VAL A 197 -8.67 -4.24 15.01
C VAL A 197 -9.77 -4.38 13.95
N PRO A 198 -10.29 -5.59 13.71
CA PRO A 198 -11.36 -5.79 12.73
C PRO A 198 -12.68 -5.20 13.23
N PHE A 199 -13.47 -4.65 12.31
CA PHE A 199 -14.81 -4.15 12.57
C PHE A 199 -15.73 -4.41 11.36
N GLY A 200 -17.05 -4.33 11.56
CA GLY A 200 -18.01 -4.56 10.48
C GLY A 200 -17.90 -3.49 9.39
N PHE A 201 -17.94 -3.91 8.12
CA PHE A 201 -17.76 -2.98 6.99
C PHE A 201 -18.94 -2.00 6.79
N GLN A 202 -20.14 -2.39 7.21
CA GLN A 202 -21.34 -1.52 7.25
C GLN A 202 -21.59 -0.78 5.92
N SER A 203 -22.15 0.44 5.96
CA SER A 203 -22.50 1.23 4.77
C SER A 203 -21.32 1.57 3.85
N VAL A 204 -20.07 1.41 4.31
CA VAL A 204 -18.89 1.57 3.44
C VAL A 204 -18.94 0.56 2.28
N SER A 205 -19.48 -0.64 2.51
CA SER A 205 -19.70 -1.67 1.47
C SER A 205 -20.47 -1.21 0.24
N LYS A 206 -21.35 -0.20 0.37
CA LYS A 206 -22.21 0.26 -0.73
C LYS A 206 -21.42 0.79 -1.92
N ALA A 207 -20.35 1.54 -1.64
CA ALA A 207 -19.48 2.09 -2.68
C ALA A 207 -18.76 0.99 -3.46
N PHE A 208 -18.25 -0.02 -2.75
CA PHE A 208 -17.55 -1.17 -3.34
C PHE A 208 -18.51 -2.04 -4.16
N ASN A 209 -19.70 -2.33 -3.63
CA ASN A 209 -20.71 -3.12 -4.37
C ASN A 209 -21.18 -2.40 -5.63
N TYR A 210 -21.34 -1.08 -5.57
CA TYR A 210 -21.62 -0.28 -6.76
C TYR A 210 -20.49 -0.36 -7.79
N ALA A 211 -19.23 -0.22 -7.37
CA ALA A 211 -18.07 -0.31 -8.26
C ALA A 211 -17.95 -1.69 -8.92
N ILE A 212 -18.17 -2.76 -8.17
CA ILE A 212 -18.21 -4.14 -8.69
C ILE A 212 -19.29 -4.24 -9.78
N LEU A 213 -20.53 -3.89 -9.45
CA LEU A 213 -21.64 -4.01 -10.40
C LEU A 213 -21.43 -3.14 -11.64
N ALA A 214 -21.01 -1.89 -11.47
CA ALA A 214 -20.75 -0.97 -12.58
C ALA A 214 -19.63 -1.46 -13.49
N SER A 215 -18.64 -2.19 -12.95
CA SER A 215 -17.58 -2.82 -13.75
C SER A 215 -18.08 -4.06 -14.51
N GLU A 216 -19.15 -4.71 -14.03
CA GLU A 216 -19.73 -5.89 -14.68
C GLU A 216 -20.69 -5.54 -15.83
N ILE A 217 -21.61 -4.61 -15.61
CA ILE A 217 -22.71 -4.32 -16.55
C ILE A 217 -22.66 -2.89 -17.11
N GLY A 218 -21.68 -2.08 -16.70
CA GLY A 218 -21.56 -0.68 -17.09
C GLY A 218 -22.43 0.26 -16.26
N ALA A 219 -21.94 1.47 -16.04
CA ALA A 219 -22.63 2.47 -15.21
C ALA A 219 -24.01 2.86 -15.78
N ASP A 220 -24.14 2.95 -17.11
CA ASP A 220 -25.41 3.31 -17.76
C ASP A 220 -26.51 2.28 -17.48
N GLU A 221 -26.16 0.98 -17.52
CA GLU A 221 -27.12 -0.08 -17.20
C GLU A 221 -27.49 -0.06 -15.72
N VAL A 222 -26.53 0.10 -14.81
CA VAL A 222 -26.80 0.28 -13.38
C VAL A 222 -27.78 1.44 -13.15
N HIS A 223 -27.54 2.58 -13.82
CA HIS A 223 -28.35 3.78 -13.64
C HIS A 223 -29.70 3.76 -14.38
N SER A 224 -29.97 2.71 -15.16
CA SER A 224 -31.33 2.38 -15.55
C SER A 224 -32.20 1.97 -14.35
N TYR A 225 -31.60 1.42 -13.29
CA TYR A 225 -32.28 0.94 -12.07
C TYR A 225 -32.18 1.89 -10.86
N VAL A 226 -31.11 2.65 -10.73
CA VAL A 226 -30.85 3.56 -9.60
C VAL A 226 -30.40 4.93 -10.07
N GLY A 227 -30.84 6.00 -9.40
CA GLY A 227 -30.44 7.37 -9.74
C GLY A 227 -28.98 7.68 -9.41
N GLN A 228 -28.61 8.95 -9.58
CA GLN A 228 -27.26 9.47 -9.31
C GLN A 228 -27.26 10.65 -8.34
N GLU A 229 -28.43 11.21 -8.03
CA GLU A 229 -28.55 12.47 -7.30
C GLU A 229 -28.72 12.24 -5.79
N PRO A 230 -28.29 13.20 -4.94
CA PRO A 230 -28.62 13.16 -3.52
C PRO A 230 -30.14 13.24 -3.30
N SER A 231 -30.64 12.56 -2.28
CA SER A 231 -32.07 12.60 -1.93
C SER A 231 -32.48 13.85 -1.15
N GLY A 232 -31.51 14.53 -0.51
CA GLY A 232 -31.79 15.58 0.47
C GLY A 232 -32.44 15.06 1.77
N ARG A 233 -32.50 13.74 1.97
CA ARG A 233 -33.12 13.06 3.11
C ARG A 233 -32.14 12.11 3.80
N PHE A 234 -32.50 11.59 4.98
CA PHE A 234 -31.65 10.62 5.68
C PHE A 234 -31.50 9.32 4.89
N PHE A 235 -30.33 8.68 5.01
CA PHE A 235 -29.95 7.49 4.22
C PHE A 235 -30.81 6.23 4.49
N ASN A 236 -31.52 6.21 5.63
CA ASN A 236 -32.40 5.14 6.08
C ASN A 236 -33.85 5.33 5.64
N GLU A 237 -34.21 6.51 5.11
CA GLU A 237 -35.53 6.72 4.54
C GLU A 237 -35.64 5.98 3.20
N ILE A 238 -36.71 5.20 3.03
CA ILE A 238 -37.04 4.61 1.75
C ILE A 238 -37.73 5.69 0.92
N CYS A 239 -36.93 6.45 0.17
CA CYS A 239 -37.41 7.46 -0.77
C CYS A 239 -36.98 7.12 -2.18
N LEU A 240 -37.92 7.30 -3.12
CA LEU A 240 -37.71 7.14 -4.55
C LEU A 240 -37.81 8.50 -5.23
N ASP A 241 -37.12 8.64 -6.36
CA ASP A 241 -37.22 9.80 -7.22
C ASP A 241 -38.54 9.82 -8.01
N ARG A 242 -38.74 10.87 -8.82
CA ARG A 242 -39.90 11.03 -9.70
C ARG A 242 -40.06 9.91 -10.75
N ASN A 243 -39.02 9.11 -10.98
CA ASN A 243 -39.01 7.99 -11.90
C ASN A 243 -39.19 6.64 -11.16
N ASN A 244 -39.55 6.66 -9.89
CA ASN A 244 -39.68 5.50 -9.01
C ASN A 244 -38.37 4.71 -8.82
N LYS A 245 -37.21 5.36 -8.93
CA LYS A 245 -35.90 4.75 -8.66
C LYS A 245 -35.37 5.21 -7.30
N PRO A 246 -34.58 4.39 -6.59
CA PRO A 246 -33.79 4.93 -5.48
C PRO A 246 -32.88 6.06 -5.96
N HIS A 247 -32.65 7.06 -5.11
CA HIS A 247 -31.94 8.28 -5.52
C HIS A 247 -30.49 8.05 -5.96
N ASN A 248 -29.75 7.17 -5.27
CA ASN A 248 -28.37 6.83 -5.59
C ASN A 248 -27.95 5.51 -4.92
N PRO A 249 -26.83 4.90 -5.33
CA PRO A 249 -26.33 3.65 -4.73
C PRO A 249 -25.90 3.73 -3.26
N MET A 250 -25.72 4.94 -2.71
CA MET A 250 -25.19 5.16 -1.35
C MET A 250 -26.29 5.16 -0.28
N VAL A 251 -27.56 5.30 -0.65
CA VAL A 251 -28.69 5.11 0.28
C VAL A 251 -29.09 3.63 0.36
N ASN A 252 -29.77 3.23 1.44
CA ASN A 252 -30.11 1.82 1.68
C ASN A 252 -30.95 1.21 0.55
N SER A 253 -31.93 1.94 0.02
CA SER A 253 -32.77 1.48 -1.09
C SER A 253 -31.96 1.24 -2.37
N GLY A 254 -31.00 2.13 -2.68
CA GLY A 254 -30.10 1.97 -3.83
C GLY A 254 -29.14 0.80 -3.66
N ALA A 255 -28.59 0.62 -2.46
CA ALA A 255 -27.72 -0.51 -2.16
C ALA A 255 -28.44 -1.86 -2.28
N ILE A 256 -29.73 -1.93 -1.95
CA ILE A 256 -30.55 -3.14 -2.16
C ILE A 256 -30.70 -3.44 -3.65
N VAL A 257 -30.98 -2.43 -4.47
CA VAL A 257 -31.05 -2.57 -5.94
C VAL A 257 -29.69 -2.99 -6.52
N VAL A 258 -28.59 -2.37 -6.11
CA VAL A 258 -27.25 -2.78 -6.55
C VAL A 258 -26.98 -4.23 -6.17
N SER A 259 -27.25 -4.59 -4.91
CA SER A 259 -27.02 -5.96 -4.43
C SER A 259 -27.85 -6.99 -5.18
N SER A 260 -29.08 -6.66 -5.59
CA SER A 260 -29.96 -7.58 -6.31
C SER A 260 -29.46 -7.90 -7.72
N LEU A 261 -28.70 -6.99 -8.34
CA LEU A 261 -28.19 -7.11 -9.71
C LEU A 261 -26.84 -7.85 -9.81
N ILE A 262 -26.00 -7.81 -8.76
CA ILE A 262 -24.69 -8.49 -8.77
C ILE A 262 -24.89 -10.00 -8.94
N LYS A 263 -24.32 -10.54 -10.03
CA LYS A 263 -24.39 -11.98 -10.39
C LYS A 263 -25.79 -12.57 -10.18
N LYS A 264 -26.82 -11.84 -10.64
CA LYS A 264 -28.25 -12.17 -10.36
C LYS A 264 -28.69 -13.58 -10.76
N GLU A 265 -28.01 -14.21 -11.73
CA GLU A 265 -28.28 -15.57 -12.19
C GLU A 265 -27.67 -16.67 -11.29
N MET A 266 -26.78 -16.30 -10.36
CA MET A 266 -26.14 -17.22 -9.42
C MET A 266 -26.96 -17.35 -8.13
N ASN A 267 -26.77 -18.47 -7.41
CA ASN A 267 -27.34 -18.62 -6.08
C ASN A 267 -26.65 -17.69 -5.06
N MET A 268 -27.25 -17.54 -3.87
CA MET A 268 -26.76 -16.59 -2.86
C MET A 268 -25.34 -16.89 -2.36
N ALA A 269 -24.96 -18.17 -2.25
CA ALA A 269 -23.63 -18.55 -1.76
C ALA A 269 -22.55 -18.17 -2.79
N ASP A 270 -22.77 -18.50 -4.06
CA ASP A 270 -21.84 -18.16 -5.14
C ASP A 270 -21.71 -16.64 -5.33
N ARG A 271 -22.82 -15.90 -5.15
CA ARG A 271 -22.81 -14.42 -5.17
C ARG A 271 -21.96 -13.86 -4.03
N PHE A 272 -22.08 -14.43 -2.84
CA PHE A 272 -21.29 -14.01 -1.68
C PHE A 272 -19.80 -14.27 -1.91
N ASP A 273 -19.43 -15.46 -2.38
CA ASP A 273 -18.04 -15.82 -2.68
C ASP A 273 -17.45 -14.94 -3.79
N TYR A 274 -18.25 -14.62 -4.81
CA TYR A 274 -17.85 -13.69 -5.86
C TYR A 274 -17.52 -12.29 -5.30
N VAL A 275 -18.44 -11.69 -4.53
CA VAL A 275 -18.21 -10.35 -3.93
C VAL A 275 -17.02 -10.37 -2.98
N LEU A 276 -16.87 -11.43 -2.18
CA LEU A 276 -15.71 -11.60 -1.29
C LEU A 276 -14.41 -11.72 -2.09
N GLY A 277 -14.44 -12.40 -3.23
CA GLY A 277 -13.32 -12.48 -4.18
C GLY A 277 -12.91 -11.11 -4.72
N GLU A 278 -13.87 -10.29 -5.13
CA GLU A 278 -13.60 -8.91 -5.59
C GLU A 278 -13.04 -8.04 -4.45
N TYR A 279 -13.57 -8.17 -3.24
CA TYR A 279 -13.04 -7.45 -2.07
C TYR A 279 -11.56 -7.82 -1.79
N LYS A 280 -11.20 -9.10 -1.93
CA LYS A 280 -9.81 -9.56 -1.78
C LYS A 280 -8.87 -9.04 -2.87
N LYS A 281 -9.37 -8.72 -4.06
CA LYS A 281 -8.56 -8.12 -5.14
C LYS A 281 -8.30 -6.63 -4.89
N MET A 282 -9.24 -5.94 -4.23
CA MET A 282 -9.15 -4.51 -3.94
C MET A 282 -8.31 -4.20 -2.68
N ALA A 283 -8.18 -5.16 -1.77
CA ALA A 283 -7.46 -5.02 -0.50
C ALA A 283 -6.00 -5.52 -0.59
#